data_AF-A0A7C0V6V4-F1
#
_entry.id   AF-A0A7C0V6V4-F1
#
_cell.length_a   1.000
_cell.length_b   1.000
_cell.length_c   1.000
_cell.angle_alpha   90.00
_cell.angle_beta   90.00
_cell.angle_gamma   90.00
#
_symmetry.space_group_name_H-M   'P 1'
#
loop_
_entity.id
_entity.type
_entity.pdbx_description
1 polymer ?
#
loop_
_entity_poly.entity_id
_entity_poly.type
_entity_poly.pdbx_seq_one_letter_code
_entity_poly.pdbx_strand_id
1 'polypeptide(L)'
;MPRRWFFWLVLVAGANFFLGVLVGRGTSPLRFDIQALQKEIAALRETEARSEMERFHQLMSGSGEDQPLDFYDVLKKDDRPRPAPVPKKKIAPVSAASAEQTAKRAPDAPSAKKASGPSVQVAAMREAAAAQRIVERLVSQGFAARSVRTRTADRGTWYRVRIGPFADRQAAKKVRDRLSRLNYDAIVVDP
;
A
#
# COMPACT_ATOMS: atom_id res chain seq x y z
N MET A 1 -27.86 -20.18 -52.21
CA MET A 1 -26.43 -20.18 -52.56
C MET A 1 -25.54 -19.25 -51.67
N PRO A 2 -25.60 -19.27 -50.31
CA PRO A 2 -24.73 -18.38 -49.49
C PRO A 2 -23.44 -19.04 -48.94
N ARG A 3 -23.27 -20.36 -49.04
CA ARG A 3 -22.17 -21.09 -48.36
C ARG A 3 -20.76 -20.70 -48.84
N ARG A 4 -20.61 -20.30 -50.11
CA ARG A 4 -19.30 -19.95 -50.70
C ARG A 4 -18.70 -18.66 -50.16
N TRP A 5 -19.54 -17.69 -49.80
CA TRP A 5 -19.09 -16.40 -49.27
C TRP A 5 -18.58 -16.55 -47.83
N PHE A 6 -19.22 -17.42 -47.04
CA PHE A 6 -18.79 -17.73 -45.68
C PHE A 6 -17.39 -18.37 -45.65
N PHE A 7 -17.08 -19.28 -46.59
CA PHE A 7 -15.74 -19.87 -46.70
C PHE A 7 -14.66 -18.83 -47.01
N TRP A 8 -14.94 -17.88 -47.91
CA TRP A 8 -14.01 -16.78 -48.22
C TRP A 8 -13.79 -15.84 -47.03
N LEU A 9 -14.84 -15.54 -46.27
CA LEU A 9 -14.76 -14.70 -45.08
C LEU A 9 -13.90 -15.34 -43.99
N VAL A 10 -14.10 -16.64 -43.72
CA VAL A 10 -13.29 -17.39 -42.75
C VAL A 10 -11.84 -17.50 -43.19
N LEU A 11 -11.57 -17.68 -44.49
CA LEU A 11 -10.22 -17.77 -45.02
C LEU A 11 -9.45 -16.44 -44.89
N VAL A 12 -10.10 -15.31 -45.18
CA VAL A 12 -9.51 -13.96 -44.99
C VAL A 12 -9.31 -13.64 -43.51
N ALA A 13 -10.26 -14.01 -42.64
CA ALA A 13 -10.12 -13.82 -41.20
C ALA A 13 -8.96 -14.67 -40.62
N GLY A 14 -8.86 -15.93 -41.05
CA GLY A 14 -7.77 -16.82 -40.65
C GLY A 14 -6.40 -16.31 -41.10
N ALA A 15 -6.28 -15.80 -42.32
CA ALA A 15 -5.05 -15.23 -42.84
C ALA A 15 -4.59 -14.00 -42.02
N ASN A 16 -5.51 -13.07 -41.71
CA ASN A 16 -5.19 -11.91 -40.87
C ASN A 16 -4.82 -12.30 -39.44
N PHE A 17 -5.51 -13.28 -38.85
CA PHE A 17 -5.19 -13.80 -37.51
C PHE A 17 -3.80 -14.43 -37.48
N PHE A 18 -3.45 -15.23 -38.49
CA PHE A 18 -2.14 -15.87 -38.59
C PHE A 18 -1.02 -14.84 -38.77
N LEU A 19 -1.26 -13.80 -39.59
CA LEU A 19 -0.34 -12.65 -39.71
C LEU A 19 -0.17 -11.93 -38.37
N GLY A 20 -1.25 -11.70 -37.63
CA GLY A 20 -1.22 -11.07 -36.31
C GLY A 20 -0.45 -11.91 -35.27
N VAL A 21 -0.63 -13.23 -35.27
CA VAL A 21 0.09 -14.15 -34.38
C VAL A 21 1.57 -14.24 -34.75
N LEU A 22 1.91 -14.24 -36.04
CA LEU A 22 3.30 -14.31 -36.50
C LEU A 22 4.08 -13.02 -36.16
N VAL A 23 3.45 -11.85 -36.32
CA VAL A 23 4.02 -10.56 -35.88
C VAL A 23 4.08 -10.48 -34.35
N GLY A 24 3.07 -11.00 -33.65
CA GLY A 24 2.98 -11.00 -32.18
C GLY A 24 3.93 -11.96 -31.45
N ARG A 25 4.49 -12.97 -32.12
CA ARG A 25 5.41 -13.95 -31.51
C ARG A 25 6.90 -13.68 -31.77
N GLY A 26 7.24 -12.71 -32.63
CA GLY A 26 8.63 -12.49 -33.09
C GLY A 26 9.22 -11.10 -32.84
N THR A 27 8.46 -10.13 -32.32
CA THR A 27 8.85 -8.69 -32.34
C THR A 27 9.02 -8.06 -30.96
N SER A 28 9.57 -8.81 -29.99
CA SER A 28 10.12 -8.21 -28.76
C SER A 28 11.64 -8.39 -28.73
N PRO A 29 12.44 -7.38 -29.12
CA PRO A 29 13.89 -7.47 -29.08
C PRO A 29 14.38 -7.18 -27.67
N LEU A 30 14.07 -8.08 -26.74
CA LEU A 30 14.64 -8.08 -25.40
C LEU A 30 15.12 -9.50 -25.13
N ARG A 31 16.39 -9.76 -25.41
CA ARG A 31 17.07 -10.95 -24.89
C ARG A 31 17.30 -10.71 -23.40
N PHE A 32 16.26 -10.91 -22.61
CA PHE A 32 16.43 -11.05 -21.17
C PHE A 32 17.24 -12.33 -20.96
N ASP A 33 18.45 -12.20 -20.45
CA ASP A 33 19.32 -13.32 -20.14
C ASP A 33 18.80 -14.02 -18.87
N ILE A 34 17.75 -14.83 -19.06
CA ILE A 34 17.06 -15.54 -17.98
C ILE A 34 18.03 -16.46 -17.23
N GLN A 35 19.08 -16.95 -17.90
CA GLN A 35 20.08 -17.82 -17.27
C GLN A 35 21.01 -17.06 -16.33
N ALA A 36 21.48 -15.87 -16.72
CA ALA A 36 22.26 -15.01 -15.83
C ALA A 36 21.44 -14.62 -14.57
N LEU A 37 20.17 -14.25 -14.78
CA LEU A 37 19.25 -13.93 -13.69
C LEU A 37 18.96 -15.14 -12.79
N GLN A 38 18.75 -16.34 -13.35
CA GLN A 38 18.56 -17.56 -12.56
C GLN A 38 19.80 -17.89 -11.72
N LYS A 39 21.01 -17.69 -12.27
CA LYS A 39 22.27 -17.95 -11.57
C LYS A 39 22.50 -16.98 -10.42
N GLU A 40 22.16 -15.70 -10.62
CA GLU A 40 22.24 -14.68 -9.58
C GLU A 40 21.19 -14.90 -8.49
N ILE A 41 19.95 -15.27 -8.86
CA ILE A 41 18.89 -15.62 -7.90
C ILE A 41 19.24 -16.88 -7.09
N ALA A 42 19.86 -17.88 -7.72
CA ALA A 42 20.28 -19.10 -7.03
C ALA A 42 21.40 -18.82 -6.01
N ALA A 43 22.42 -18.04 -6.41
CA ALA A 43 23.50 -17.64 -5.52
C ALA A 43 22.99 -16.80 -4.32
N LEU A 44 22.07 -15.87 -4.56
CA LEU A 44 21.45 -15.07 -3.50
C LEU A 44 20.64 -15.94 -2.53
N ARG A 45 19.82 -16.88 -3.04
CA ARG A 45 19.07 -17.82 -2.19
C ARG A 45 19.96 -18.68 -1.30
N GLU A 46 21.11 -19.14 -1.80
CA GLU A 46 22.05 -19.91 -0.99
C GLU A 46 22.66 -19.08 0.14
N THR A 47 22.97 -17.80 -0.11
CA THR A 47 23.47 -16.89 0.93
C THR A 47 22.39 -16.56 1.96
N GLU A 48 21.16 -16.31 1.51
CA GLU A 48 20.02 -16.02 2.40
C GLU A 48 19.67 -17.24 3.25
N ALA A 49 19.60 -18.43 2.66
CA ALA A 49 19.30 -19.68 3.37
C ALA A 49 20.35 -20.02 4.44
N ARG A 50 21.64 -19.78 4.18
CA ARG A 50 22.69 -19.94 5.21
C ARG A 50 22.49 -18.96 6.36
N SER A 51 22.18 -17.70 6.06
CA SER A 51 21.94 -16.67 7.08
C SER A 51 20.65 -16.89 7.88
N GLU A 52 19.60 -17.42 7.24
CA GLU A 52 18.35 -17.81 7.90
C GLU A 52 18.59 -19.03 8.79
N MET A 53 19.37 -20.01 8.34
CA MET A 53 19.68 -21.18 9.15
C MET A 53 20.58 -20.83 10.34
N GLU A 54 21.53 -19.91 10.18
CA GLU A 54 22.30 -19.36 11.31
C GLU A 54 21.43 -18.57 12.28
N ARG A 55 20.49 -17.75 11.78
CA ARG A 55 19.54 -17.02 12.64
C ARG A 55 18.58 -17.97 13.36
N PHE A 56 18.09 -18.99 12.68
CA PHE A 56 17.22 -20.00 13.26
C PHE A 56 17.97 -20.80 14.32
N HIS A 57 19.21 -21.21 14.02
CA HIS A 57 20.08 -21.86 14.99
C HIS A 57 20.37 -20.93 16.19
N GLN A 58 20.61 -19.64 15.97
CA GLN A 58 20.83 -18.69 17.06
C GLN A 58 19.58 -18.44 17.91
N LEU A 59 18.39 -18.45 17.32
CA LEU A 59 17.10 -18.40 18.05
C LEU A 59 16.84 -19.68 18.85
N MET A 60 17.20 -20.85 18.29
CA MET A 60 17.04 -22.15 18.96
C MET A 60 18.09 -22.34 20.07
N SER A 61 19.33 -21.87 19.86
CA SER A 61 20.40 -21.89 20.88
C SER A 61 20.19 -20.84 21.97
N GLY A 62 19.54 -19.71 21.66
CA GLY A 62 19.14 -18.70 22.64
C GLY A 62 17.91 -19.05 23.49
N SER A 63 17.28 -20.21 23.23
CA SER A 63 16.09 -20.67 23.96
C SER A 63 16.42 -21.70 25.06
N GLY A 64 17.72 -21.95 25.32
CA GLY A 64 18.19 -23.02 26.19
C GLY A 64 19.03 -22.60 27.41
N GLU A 65 19.12 -21.31 27.76
CA GLU A 65 19.84 -20.88 28.97
C GLU A 65 18.97 -19.96 29.86
N ASP A 66 18.62 -20.52 31.03
CA ASP A 66 18.36 -19.89 32.32
C ASP A 66 17.88 -18.42 32.32
N GLN A 67 16.58 -18.22 32.12
CA GLN A 67 15.88 -17.08 32.72
C GLN A 67 14.90 -17.60 33.76
N PRO A 68 15.30 -17.69 35.04
CA PRO A 68 14.44 -18.19 36.10
C PRO A 68 13.24 -17.28 36.30
N LEU A 69 12.14 -17.90 36.74
CA LEU A 69 10.78 -17.41 36.92
C LEU A 69 10.62 -16.33 38.03
N ASP A 70 11.54 -15.37 38.11
CA ASP A 70 11.59 -14.30 39.12
C ASP A 70 10.29 -13.47 39.18
N PHE A 71 9.57 -13.41 38.06
CA PHE A 71 8.33 -12.65 37.94
C PHE A 71 7.19 -13.20 38.82
N TYR A 72 7.09 -14.53 38.98
CA TYR A 72 6.02 -15.13 39.79
C TYR A 72 6.32 -15.08 41.28
N ASP A 73 7.59 -15.07 41.67
CA ASP A 73 8.02 -14.93 43.07
C ASP A 73 7.83 -13.50 43.59
N VAL A 74 8.00 -12.49 42.73
CA VAL A 74 7.70 -11.08 43.07
C VAL A 74 6.19 -10.88 43.27
N LEU A 75 5.33 -11.48 42.44
CA LEU A 75 3.88 -11.35 42.57
C LEU A 75 3.30 -12.03 43.81
N LYS A 76 3.93 -13.10 44.31
CA LYS A 76 3.50 -13.78 45.54
C LYS A 76 3.92 -13.07 46.83
N LYS A 77 4.89 -12.14 46.77
CA LYS A 77 5.42 -11.44 47.96
C LYS A 77 4.97 -9.98 48.09
N ASP A 78 4.09 -9.49 47.21
CA ASP A 78 3.63 -8.11 47.25
C ASP A 78 2.35 -7.89 48.07
N ASP A 79 2.55 -7.52 49.34
CA ASP A 79 1.54 -6.98 50.25
C ASP A 79 1.47 -5.44 50.12
N ARG A 80 1.35 -4.93 48.88
CA ARG A 80 1.30 -3.48 48.62
C ARG A 80 -0.10 -2.93 48.95
N PRO A 81 -0.22 -1.88 49.79
CA PRO A 81 -1.51 -1.23 50.01
C PRO A 81 -2.03 -0.61 48.71
N ARG A 82 -3.30 -0.89 48.40
CA ARG A 82 -4.02 -0.43 47.22
C ARG A 82 -3.90 1.11 47.07
N PRO A 83 -3.50 1.65 45.92
CA PRO A 83 -3.52 3.09 45.71
C PRO A 83 -4.95 3.63 45.79
N ALA A 84 -5.17 4.60 46.67
CA ALA A 84 -6.43 5.31 46.84
C ALA A 84 -6.87 6.03 45.56
N PRO A 85 -8.18 6.21 45.31
CA PRO A 85 -8.69 6.84 44.10
C PRO A 85 -8.30 8.31 44.03
N VAL A 86 -7.68 8.70 42.91
CA VAL A 86 -7.28 10.08 42.62
C VAL A 86 -8.50 11.01 42.45
N PRO A 87 -8.52 12.21 43.07
CA PRO A 87 -9.65 13.12 42.97
C PRO A 87 -9.69 13.88 41.63
N LYS A 88 -10.88 13.88 41.00
CA LYS A 88 -11.21 14.61 39.77
C LYS A 88 -11.03 16.13 39.99
N LYS A 89 -10.03 16.74 39.34
CA LYS A 89 -9.88 18.20 39.29
C LYS A 89 -10.71 18.78 38.14
N LYS A 90 -11.63 19.66 38.52
CA LYS A 90 -12.57 20.40 37.65
C LYS A 90 -11.85 21.25 36.60
N ILE A 91 -12.42 21.24 35.40
CA ILE A 91 -12.12 22.13 34.27
C ILE A 91 -12.75 23.50 34.57
N ALA A 92 -12.00 24.57 34.33
CA ALA A 92 -12.53 25.93 34.18
C ALA A 92 -11.98 26.54 32.88
N PRO A 93 -12.82 27.18 32.04
CA PRO A 93 -12.40 27.77 30.77
C PRO A 93 -11.99 29.24 30.95
N VAL A 94 -10.94 29.69 30.28
CA VAL A 94 -10.70 31.12 30.05
C VAL A 94 -10.30 31.34 28.59
N SER A 95 -11.01 32.31 28.01
CA SER A 95 -11.06 32.75 26.62
C SER A 95 -10.03 33.84 26.32
N ALA A 96 -9.58 33.88 25.05
CA ALA A 96 -9.09 35.03 24.26
C ALA A 96 -7.80 35.76 24.73
N ALA A 97 -6.89 36.27 23.90
CA ALA A 97 -6.61 36.22 22.46
C ALA A 97 -5.24 36.93 22.23
N SER A 98 -4.65 36.71 21.05
CA SER A 98 -3.62 37.54 20.37
C SER A 98 -2.15 37.34 20.73
N ALA A 99 -1.41 36.68 19.83
CA ALA A 99 -0.33 37.31 19.06
C ALA A 99 0.19 36.33 17.98
N GLU A 100 0.11 36.79 16.75
CA GLU A 100 0.52 36.17 15.49
C GLU A 100 2.04 36.12 15.36
N GLN A 101 2.65 34.94 15.11
CA GLN A 101 3.88 34.87 14.31
C GLN A 101 4.08 33.48 13.67
N THR A 102 3.70 33.42 12.40
CA THR A 102 4.27 32.65 11.27
C THR A 102 5.24 31.50 11.61
N ALA A 103 4.72 30.28 11.64
CA ALA A 103 5.47 29.11 11.20
C ALA A 103 4.52 28.25 10.37
N LYS A 104 4.88 28.09 9.09
CA LYS A 104 4.20 27.29 8.06
C LYS A 104 4.21 25.82 8.49
N ARG A 105 3.36 25.46 9.45
CA ARG A 105 3.13 24.07 9.85
C ARG A 105 2.13 23.52 8.86
N ALA A 106 2.60 22.57 8.06
CA ALA A 106 1.76 21.72 7.24
C ALA A 106 0.50 21.35 8.04
N PRO A 107 -0.70 21.34 7.44
CA PRO A 107 -1.87 20.88 8.14
C PRO A 107 -1.58 19.44 8.57
N ASP A 108 -1.35 19.26 9.87
CA ASP A 108 -1.49 17.97 10.52
C ASP A 108 -2.87 17.49 10.12
N ALA A 109 -2.88 16.57 9.16
CA ALA A 109 -4.10 16.04 8.61
C ALA A 109 -4.94 15.58 9.79
N PRO A 110 -6.20 16.04 9.92
CA PRO A 110 -7.07 15.54 10.97
C PRO A 110 -7.04 14.03 10.83
N SER A 111 -6.71 13.34 11.93
CA SER A 111 -6.88 11.90 12.04
C SER A 111 -8.28 11.61 11.52
N ALA A 112 -8.34 11.14 10.28
CA ALA A 112 -9.58 11.02 9.56
C ALA A 112 -10.37 9.98 10.34
N LYS A 113 -11.38 10.46 11.07
CA LYS A 113 -12.50 9.65 11.55
C LYS A 113 -12.75 8.61 10.48
N LYS A 114 -12.63 7.33 10.84
CA LYS A 114 -12.75 6.18 9.93
C LYS A 114 -13.89 6.45 8.97
N ALA A 115 -13.57 6.91 7.76
CA ALA A 115 -14.55 7.05 6.72
C ALA A 115 -14.72 5.63 6.18
N SER A 116 -15.71 4.94 6.74
CA SER A 116 -15.99 3.52 6.52
C SER A 116 -16.68 3.32 5.18
N GLY A 117 -15.97 3.63 4.10
CA GLY A 117 -16.47 3.46 2.73
C GLY A 117 -15.34 3.14 1.76
N PRO A 118 -15.63 2.40 0.67
CA PRO A 118 -14.64 2.04 -0.34
C PRO A 118 -13.97 3.29 -0.91
N SER A 119 -12.67 3.23 -1.11
CA SER A 119 -11.85 4.32 -1.65
C SER A 119 -11.19 3.90 -2.96
N VAL A 120 -10.77 4.84 -3.78
CA VAL A 120 -10.00 4.52 -4.99
C VAL A 120 -8.55 4.92 -4.77
N GLN A 121 -7.63 3.96 -4.77
CA GLN A 121 -6.20 4.21 -4.69
C GLN A 121 -5.63 4.37 -6.10
N VAL A 122 -4.92 5.47 -6.33
CA VAL A 122 -4.37 5.82 -7.66
C VAL A 122 -2.85 5.60 -7.71
N ALA A 123 -2.16 5.79 -6.60
CA ALA A 123 -0.73 5.59 -6.53
C ALA A 123 -0.29 5.27 -5.09
N ALA A 124 0.82 4.56 -4.96
CA ALA A 124 1.54 4.40 -3.71
C ALA A 124 3.02 4.64 -3.99
N MET A 125 3.61 5.64 -3.34
CA MET A 125 4.98 6.08 -3.63
C MET A 125 5.75 6.41 -2.36
N ARG A 126 7.08 6.36 -2.43
CA ARG A 126 7.96 6.62 -1.27
C ARG A 126 8.21 8.11 -1.04
N GLU A 127 8.00 8.93 -2.04
CA GLU A 127 8.27 10.36 -1.99
C GLU A 127 6.99 11.18 -1.72
N ALA A 128 7.07 12.08 -0.74
CA ALA A 128 5.95 12.92 -0.34
C ALA A 128 5.58 13.95 -1.42
N ALA A 129 6.59 14.58 -2.03
CA ALA A 129 6.43 15.64 -3.01
C ALA A 129 5.77 15.11 -4.30
N ALA A 130 6.19 13.93 -4.77
CA ALA A 130 5.55 13.26 -5.89
C ALA A 130 4.06 12.96 -5.61
N ALA A 131 3.73 12.56 -4.38
CA ALA A 131 2.35 12.22 -4.02
C ALA A 131 1.46 13.46 -3.99
N GLN A 132 2.00 14.57 -3.47
CA GLN A 132 1.30 15.86 -3.45
C GLN A 132 1.00 16.37 -4.86
N ARG A 133 1.96 16.29 -5.80
CA ARG A 133 1.74 16.69 -7.20
C ARG A 133 0.60 15.91 -7.86
N ILE A 134 0.49 14.61 -7.57
CA ILE A 134 -0.61 13.79 -8.08
C ILE A 134 -1.93 14.22 -7.45
N VAL A 135 -1.95 14.45 -6.13
CA VAL A 135 -3.14 14.94 -5.43
C VAL A 135 -3.62 16.27 -6.02
N GLU A 136 -2.73 17.24 -6.19
CA GLU A 136 -3.05 18.56 -6.76
C GLU A 136 -3.66 18.44 -8.16
N ARG A 137 -3.08 17.58 -9.01
CA ARG A 137 -3.59 17.34 -10.37
C ARG A 137 -4.95 16.65 -10.35
N LEU A 138 -5.18 15.72 -9.43
CA LEU A 138 -6.48 15.07 -9.28
C LEU A 138 -7.53 16.06 -8.72
N VAL A 139 -7.15 16.92 -7.79
CA VAL A 139 -8.01 17.96 -7.24
C VAL A 139 -8.37 19.00 -8.30
N SER A 140 -7.43 19.43 -9.14
CA SER A 140 -7.71 20.36 -10.24
C SER A 140 -8.65 19.75 -11.31
N GLN A 141 -8.65 18.43 -11.45
CA GLN A 141 -9.61 17.69 -12.27
C GLN A 141 -10.97 17.46 -11.59
N GLY A 142 -11.15 17.93 -10.35
CA GLY A 142 -12.39 17.85 -9.58
C GLY A 142 -12.54 16.55 -8.77
N PHE A 143 -11.48 15.79 -8.56
CA PHE A 143 -11.51 14.60 -7.71
C PHE A 143 -11.16 14.94 -6.26
N ALA A 144 -11.88 14.35 -5.31
CA ALA A 144 -11.59 14.45 -3.88
C ALA A 144 -10.38 13.58 -3.48
N ALA A 145 -9.18 13.94 -3.96
CA ALA A 145 -7.94 13.19 -3.70
C ALA A 145 -7.25 13.63 -2.40
N ARG A 146 -6.64 12.67 -1.70
CA ARG A 146 -5.84 12.86 -0.48
C ARG A 146 -4.63 11.94 -0.48
N SER A 147 -3.52 12.40 0.08
CA SER A 147 -2.37 11.54 0.39
C SER A 147 -2.49 11.01 1.82
N VAL A 148 -2.17 9.73 1.99
CA VAL A 148 -2.15 9.05 3.29
C VAL A 148 -0.76 8.48 3.50
N ARG A 149 -0.08 8.98 4.54
CA ARG A 149 1.21 8.42 4.98
C ARG A 149 0.93 7.12 5.74
N THR A 150 1.49 6.01 5.26
CA THR A 150 1.41 4.69 5.91
C THR A 150 2.83 4.18 6.13
N ARG A 151 3.15 3.75 7.35
CA ARG A 151 4.45 3.14 7.65
C ARG A 151 4.29 1.61 7.64
N THR A 152 5.03 0.94 6.79
CA THR A 152 5.09 -0.53 6.73
C THR A 152 6.33 -0.99 7.46
N ALA A 153 6.21 -2.02 8.31
CA ALA A 153 7.32 -2.53 9.13
C ALA A 153 8.56 -2.87 8.28
N ASP A 154 8.36 -3.52 7.13
CA ASP A 154 9.45 -4.03 6.29
C ASP A 154 9.91 -3.05 5.18
N ARG A 155 9.09 -2.06 4.80
CA ARG A 155 9.31 -1.26 3.59
C ARG A 155 9.28 0.26 3.79
N GLY A 156 9.35 0.71 5.04
CA GLY A 156 9.44 2.13 5.40
C GLY A 156 8.14 2.91 5.15
N THR A 157 8.27 4.21 4.92
CA THR A 157 7.13 5.13 4.77
C THR A 157 6.65 5.19 3.32
N TRP A 158 5.35 4.97 3.14
CA TRP A 158 4.64 5.09 1.86
C TRP A 158 3.62 6.23 1.93
N TYR A 159 3.48 6.93 0.81
CA TYR A 159 2.46 7.95 0.56
C TYR A 159 1.49 7.38 -0.46
N ARG A 160 0.31 7.00 0.02
CA ARG A 160 -0.76 6.45 -0.81
C ARG A 160 -1.73 7.55 -1.20
N VAL A 161 -1.93 7.75 -2.49
CA VAL A 161 -2.89 8.71 -3.03
C VAL A 161 -4.23 7.99 -3.18
N ARG A 162 -5.23 8.45 -2.43
CA ARG A 162 -6.59 7.90 -2.42
C ARG A 162 -7.60 8.97 -2.76
N ILE A 163 -8.65 8.62 -3.49
CA ILE A 163 -9.78 9.48 -3.82
C ILE A 163 -10.98 8.99 -3.05
N GLY A 164 -11.54 9.88 -2.22
CA GLY A 164 -12.78 9.69 -1.50
C GLY A 164 -12.81 8.49 -0.54
N PRO A 165 -13.62 8.57 0.50
CA PRO A 165 -14.52 7.48 0.86
C PRO A 165 -15.79 7.62 0.01
N PHE A 166 -16.12 6.61 -0.79
CA PHE A 166 -17.37 6.55 -1.55
C PHE A 166 -18.44 5.83 -0.73
N ALA A 167 -19.72 6.18 -0.95
CA ALA A 167 -20.84 5.49 -0.32
C ALA A 167 -20.93 4.02 -0.74
N ASP A 168 -20.69 3.76 -2.03
CA ASP A 168 -20.83 2.44 -2.65
C ASP A 168 -19.62 2.06 -3.50
N ARG A 169 -19.40 0.75 -3.61
CA ARG A 169 -18.36 0.18 -4.48
C ARG A 169 -18.60 0.51 -5.95
N GLN A 170 -19.87 0.67 -6.36
CA GLN A 170 -20.23 1.09 -7.72
C GLN A 170 -19.80 2.55 -8.01
N ALA A 171 -19.96 3.45 -7.04
CA ALA A 171 -19.48 4.83 -7.16
C ALA A 171 -17.95 4.86 -7.28
N ALA A 172 -17.24 4.06 -6.47
CA ALA A 172 -15.79 3.91 -6.58
C ALA A 172 -15.35 3.36 -7.94
N LYS A 173 -16.05 2.37 -8.50
CA LYS A 173 -15.77 1.83 -9.85
C LYS A 173 -15.95 2.86 -10.95
N LYS A 174 -17.01 3.69 -10.91
CA LYS A 174 -17.20 4.77 -11.89
C LYS A 174 -16.04 5.77 -11.87
N VAL A 175 -15.55 6.12 -10.68
CA VAL A 175 -14.39 7.01 -10.55
C VAL A 175 -13.12 6.34 -11.06
N ARG A 176 -12.89 5.07 -10.73
CA ARG A 176 -11.79 4.26 -11.30
C ARG A 176 -11.83 4.26 -12.83
N ASP A 177 -12.99 4.04 -13.44
CA ASP A 177 -13.13 4.01 -14.91
C ASP A 177 -12.93 5.38 -15.55
N ARG A 178 -13.24 6.47 -14.82
CA ARG A 178 -12.90 7.82 -15.26
C ARG A 178 -11.39 8.08 -15.18
N LEU A 179 -10.72 7.55 -14.17
CA LEU A 179 -9.28 7.68 -13.99
C LEU A 179 -8.48 6.85 -15.01
N SER A 180 -8.96 5.67 -15.37
CA SER A 180 -8.32 4.84 -16.41
C SER A 180 -8.33 5.53 -17.77
N ARG A 181 -9.40 6.27 -18.11
CA ARG A 181 -9.46 7.13 -19.31
C ARG A 181 -8.45 8.28 -19.29
N LEU A 182 -7.98 8.65 -18.11
CA LEU A 182 -6.96 9.67 -17.89
C LEU A 182 -5.54 9.05 -17.75
N ASN A 183 -5.37 7.78 -18.12
CA ASN A 183 -4.13 7.00 -18.01
C ASN A 183 -3.61 6.81 -16.58
N TYR A 184 -4.51 6.81 -15.59
CA TYR A 184 -4.17 6.45 -14.22
C TYR A 184 -4.52 5.00 -13.93
N ASP A 185 -3.58 4.28 -13.32
CA ASP A 185 -3.80 2.92 -12.84
C ASP A 185 -4.45 2.96 -11.44
N ALA A 186 -5.78 2.86 -11.42
CA ALA A 186 -6.58 3.06 -10.23
C ALA A 186 -7.20 1.73 -9.75
N ILE A 187 -7.14 1.49 -8.44
CA ILE A 187 -7.67 0.29 -7.79
C ILE A 187 -8.71 0.68 -6.74
N VAL A 188 -9.85 -0.01 -6.72
CA VAL A 188 -10.85 0.15 -5.66
C VAL A 188 -10.37 -0.62 -4.43
N VAL A 189 -10.25 0.07 -3.31
CA VAL A 189 -9.80 -0.46 -2.01
C VAL A 189 -10.96 -0.35 -1.03
N ASP A 190 -11.45 -1.50 -0.59
CA ASP A 190 -12.48 -1.61 0.44
C ASP A 190 -11.90 -1.18 1.82
N PRO A 191 -12.72 -0.65 2.76
CA PRO A 191 -12.27 -0.01 4.00
C PRO A 191 -11.61 -0.94 5.02
#